data_AF-A0A0K2RDH8-F1
#
_entry.id   AF-A0A0K2RDH8-F1
#
_cell.length_a   1.000
_cell.length_b   1.000
_cell.length_c   1.000
_cell.angle_alpha   90.00
_cell.angle_beta   90.00
_cell.angle_gamma   90.00
#
_symmetry.space_group_name_H-M   'P 1'
#
loop_
_entity.id
_entity.type
_entity.pdbx_description
1 polymer ?
#
loop_
_entity_poly.entity_id
_entity_poly.type
_entity_poly.pdbx_seq_one_letter_code
_entity_poly.pdbx_strand_id
1 'polypeptide(L)'
;MLLGKVPDDVNPVLAVVHAGRPGVAADIVSATVVEMRNRGAAAISAWVGPSICGECYEVPEQLRTDVAAAVPETWSTTSWGTPALDLPAGVRAQLQALDITVEYSGSARARPPGSSRTAAIRKQGGLQVWCGRMSEDFPTAESAAGDRRTAELRERLSAVRQRISAATAAAGRSEEPQLIVVSKFHPAADVARLAALGVTDVGENRDQEAAAKSAELAGLPVRWHFIGQLQSNKAKSVVKYAFSVQSIDRPQLAEALAKAVARQQSESGRPDLDCYIQVSLEDDGGAHRGGAAPSDVERLAESIATAAGLRLAGVMAVAPLGAPPEEAFEKLANISQDLRDFIRTPWGYPPG
;
A
#
# COMPACT_ATOMS: atom_id res chain seq x y z
N MET A 1 21.22 14.09 -7.72
CA MET A 1 22.37 13.22 -7.39
C MET A 1 23.59 14.10 -7.25
N LEU A 2 24.47 13.80 -6.31
CA LEU A 2 25.69 14.54 -6.01
C LEU A 2 26.86 13.57 -6.01
N LEU A 3 27.97 13.93 -6.67
CA LEU A 3 29.21 13.16 -6.72
C LEU A 3 30.37 13.99 -6.21
N GLY A 4 31.02 13.53 -5.15
CA GLY A 4 32.18 14.15 -4.52
C GLY A 4 33.48 13.40 -4.83
N LYS A 5 34.51 14.12 -5.27
CA LYS A 5 35.89 13.62 -5.39
C LYS A 5 36.66 13.83 -4.08
N VAL A 6 37.48 12.86 -3.68
CA VAL A 6 38.35 12.93 -2.51
C VAL A 6 39.82 13.03 -3.00
N PRO A 7 40.69 13.88 -2.42
CA PRO A 7 42.11 13.90 -2.75
C PRO A 7 42.73 12.57 -2.29
N ASP A 8 43.49 11.87 -3.14
CA ASP A 8 44.19 10.58 -2.89
C ASP A 8 43.52 9.25 -3.35
N ASP A 9 42.57 9.32 -4.29
CA ASP A 9 42.21 8.20 -5.22
C ASP A 9 41.10 7.19 -4.81
N VAL A 10 40.55 6.57 -5.86
CA VAL A 10 39.72 5.35 -6.00
C VAL A 10 38.27 5.28 -5.48
N ASN A 11 37.80 6.12 -4.55
CA ASN A 11 36.43 5.97 -3.99
C ASN A 11 35.65 7.29 -3.88
N PRO A 12 34.71 7.58 -4.80
CA PRO A 12 33.92 8.80 -4.74
C PRO A 12 32.84 8.74 -3.65
N VAL A 13 32.46 9.92 -3.14
CA VAL A 13 31.29 10.07 -2.25
C VAL A 13 30.08 10.34 -3.11
N LEU A 14 29.05 9.50 -3.05
CA LEU A 14 27.80 9.73 -3.78
C LEU A 14 26.67 10.04 -2.80
N ALA A 15 25.86 11.02 -3.13
CA ALA A 15 24.60 11.24 -2.43
C ALA A 15 23.42 11.34 -3.40
N VAL A 16 22.31 10.76 -3.00
CA VAL A 16 21.04 10.88 -3.71
C VAL A 16 20.06 11.54 -2.76
N VAL A 17 19.54 12.70 -3.17
CA VAL A 17 18.64 13.54 -2.39
C VAL A 17 17.35 13.70 -3.16
N HIS A 18 16.23 13.40 -2.51
CA HIS A 18 14.91 13.70 -3.07
C HIS A 18 14.37 14.99 -2.47
N ALA A 19 14.56 16.09 -3.17
CA ALA A 19 14.09 17.41 -2.75
C ALA A 19 12.73 17.73 -3.40
N GLY A 20 11.66 17.19 -2.82
CA GLY A 20 10.29 17.66 -3.08
C GLY A 20 10.02 18.98 -2.37
N ARG A 21 8.79 19.52 -2.45
CA ARG A 21 8.38 20.78 -1.79
C ARG A 21 8.88 20.94 -0.34
N PRO A 22 8.60 20.01 0.59
CA PRO A 22 9.08 20.14 1.98
C PRO A 22 10.60 19.99 2.09
N GLY A 23 11.23 19.22 1.20
CA GLY A 23 12.69 19.04 1.19
C GLY A 23 13.44 20.27 0.71
N VAL A 24 12.94 20.92 -0.34
CA VAL A 24 13.48 22.21 -0.82
C VAL A 24 13.29 23.27 0.26
N ALA A 25 12.10 23.38 0.85
CA ALA A 25 11.85 24.33 1.94
C ALA A 25 12.71 24.08 3.19
N ALA A 26 13.05 22.81 3.47
CA ALA A 26 13.91 22.42 4.59
C ALA A 26 15.41 22.36 4.24
N ASP A 27 15.80 22.82 3.05
CA ASP A 27 17.20 22.90 2.59
C ASP A 27 18.01 21.59 2.72
N ILE A 28 17.35 20.44 2.47
CA ILE A 28 17.99 19.12 2.62
C ILE A 28 19.15 18.89 1.65
N VAL A 29 19.18 19.64 0.54
CA VAL A 29 20.22 19.55 -0.49
C VAL A 29 21.53 20.08 0.08
N SER A 30 21.49 21.24 0.71
CA SER A 30 22.64 21.84 1.37
C SER A 30 23.14 21.00 2.54
N ALA A 31 22.22 20.50 3.36
CA ALA A 31 22.56 19.58 4.45
C ALA A 31 23.30 18.32 3.94
N THR A 32 22.91 17.82 2.77
CA THR A 32 23.58 16.67 2.15
C THR A 32 24.98 17.02 1.66
N VAL A 33 25.16 18.19 1.03
CA VAL A 33 26.47 18.66 0.60
C VAL A 33 27.43 18.80 1.78
N VAL A 34 26.94 19.34 2.90
CA VAL A 34 27.71 19.43 4.16
C VAL A 34 28.16 18.04 4.61
N GLU A 35 27.25 17.06 4.62
CA GLU A 35 27.58 15.68 4.99
C GLU A 35 28.58 15.03 4.02
N MET A 36 28.50 15.32 2.71
CA MET A 36 29.48 14.85 1.74
C MET A 36 30.86 15.45 1.98
N ARG A 37 30.94 16.74 2.29
CA ARG A 37 32.20 17.43 2.64
C ARG A 37 32.80 16.86 3.92
N ASN A 38 31.99 16.60 4.94
CA ASN A 38 32.42 15.93 6.18
C ASN A 38 33.02 14.54 5.92
N ARG A 39 32.63 13.88 4.83
CA ARG A 39 33.16 12.59 4.37
C ARG A 39 34.37 12.72 3.43
N GLY A 40 34.92 13.92 3.27
CA GLY A 40 36.13 14.17 2.48
C GLY A 40 35.88 14.57 1.03
N ALA A 41 34.62 14.80 0.61
CA ALA A 41 34.35 15.31 -0.74
C ALA A 41 34.88 16.75 -0.91
N ALA A 42 35.94 16.91 -1.70
CA ALA A 42 36.58 18.19 -2.00
C ALA A 42 35.99 18.87 -3.24
N ALA A 43 35.65 18.11 -4.29
CA ALA A 43 34.99 18.63 -5.49
C ALA A 43 33.67 17.90 -5.74
N ILE A 44 32.55 18.62 -5.69
CA ILE A 44 31.21 18.06 -5.82
C ILE A 44 30.57 18.51 -7.13
N SER A 45 30.13 17.55 -7.94
CA SER A 45 29.31 17.74 -9.14
C SER A 45 27.87 17.31 -8.87
N ALA A 46 26.89 17.98 -9.48
CA ALA A 46 25.48 17.69 -9.28
C ALA A 46 24.72 17.40 -10.57
N TRP A 47 23.76 16.47 -10.50
CA TRP A 47 22.78 16.19 -11.55
C TRP A 47 21.38 16.39 -10.97
N VAL A 48 20.58 17.24 -11.61
CA VAL A 48 19.19 17.55 -11.21
C VAL A 48 18.23 17.05 -12.28
N GLY A 49 17.54 15.95 -12.00
CA GLY A 49 16.53 15.38 -12.89
C GLY A 49 16.23 13.92 -12.57
N PRO A 50 15.17 13.33 -13.16
CA PRO A 50 14.11 14.00 -13.92
C PRO A 50 13.16 14.77 -12.99
N SER A 51 12.62 15.89 -13.47
CA SER A 51 11.72 16.75 -12.70
C SER A 51 10.57 17.29 -13.56
N ILE A 52 9.44 17.57 -12.91
CA ILE A 52 8.31 18.27 -13.54
C ILE A 52 8.73 19.73 -13.76
N CYS A 53 8.44 20.29 -14.93
CA CYS A 53 8.77 21.69 -15.21
C CYS A 53 7.98 22.63 -14.30
N GLY A 54 8.56 23.76 -13.91
CA GLY A 54 7.92 24.75 -13.03
C GLY A 54 6.60 25.29 -13.58
N GLU A 55 6.41 25.23 -14.90
CA GLU A 55 5.23 25.73 -15.61
C GLU A 55 4.17 24.65 -15.90
N CYS A 56 4.43 23.39 -15.50
CA CYS A 56 3.67 22.22 -15.95
C CYS A 56 2.57 21.77 -14.98
N TYR A 57 2.48 22.34 -13.78
CA TYR A 57 1.53 21.90 -12.76
C TYR A 57 1.14 23.02 -11.81
N GLU A 58 -0.12 22.98 -11.37
CA GLU A 58 -0.70 23.97 -10.48
C GLU A 58 -0.54 23.57 -9.02
N VAL A 59 -0.37 24.58 -8.16
CA VAL A 59 -0.39 24.45 -6.71
C VAL A 59 -1.32 25.50 -6.09
N PRO A 60 -1.84 25.29 -4.88
CA PRO A 60 -2.52 26.35 -4.14
C PRO A 60 -1.63 27.59 -3.95
N GLU A 61 -2.22 28.79 -4.05
CA GLU A 61 -1.50 30.07 -3.94
C GLU A 61 -0.73 30.21 -2.63
N GLN A 62 -1.34 29.80 -1.51
CA GLN A 62 -0.70 29.84 -0.20
C GLN A 62 0.56 28.96 -0.18
N LEU A 63 0.48 27.75 -0.75
CA LEU A 63 1.60 26.83 -0.79
C LEU A 63 2.76 27.37 -1.65
N ARG A 64 2.45 28.04 -2.75
CA ARG A 64 3.46 28.70 -3.58
C ARG A 64 4.18 29.79 -2.81
N THR A 65 3.41 30.64 -2.12
CA THR A 65 3.93 31.70 -1.26
C THR A 65 4.81 31.15 -0.15
N ASP A 66 4.38 30.10 0.56
CA ASP A 66 5.12 29.52 1.69
C ASP A 66 6.47 28.93 1.25
N VAL A 67 6.51 28.22 0.11
CA VAL A 67 7.76 27.61 -0.40
C VAL A 67 8.68 28.69 -0.99
N ALA A 68 8.13 29.66 -1.72
CA ALA A 68 8.92 30.76 -2.29
C ALA A 68 9.45 31.72 -1.22
N ALA A 69 8.79 31.83 -0.05
CA ALA A 69 9.33 32.57 1.09
C ALA A 69 10.62 31.93 1.63
N ALA A 70 10.74 30.60 1.56
CA ALA A 70 11.95 29.88 1.97
C ALA A 70 13.01 29.82 0.85
N VAL A 71 12.58 29.61 -0.40
CA VAL A 71 13.45 29.49 -1.57
C VAL A 71 12.84 30.27 -2.75
N PRO A 72 13.19 31.55 -2.95
CA PRO A 72 12.54 32.44 -3.92
C PRO A 72 12.54 31.93 -5.36
N GLU A 73 13.59 31.21 -5.75
CA GLU A 73 13.77 30.67 -7.11
C GLU A 73 12.76 29.56 -7.44
N THR A 74 12.01 29.08 -6.45
CA THR A 74 10.90 28.16 -6.70
C THR A 74 9.65 28.86 -7.23
N TRP A 75 9.55 30.19 -7.16
CA TRP A 75 8.39 30.92 -7.64
C TRP A 75 8.17 30.70 -9.14
N SER A 76 6.99 30.19 -9.50
CA SER A 76 6.63 29.98 -10.91
C SER A 76 5.14 30.20 -11.15
N THR A 77 4.76 30.21 -12.41
CA THR A 77 3.38 30.25 -12.89
C THR A 77 3.25 29.22 -14.01
N THR A 78 2.12 28.53 -14.08
CA THR A 78 1.85 27.58 -15.15
C THR A 78 1.80 28.29 -16.51
N SER A 79 1.93 27.53 -17.60
CA SER A 79 1.77 28.08 -18.95
C SER A 79 0.35 28.57 -19.26
N TRP A 80 -0.62 28.32 -18.38
CA TRP A 80 -2.00 28.82 -18.42
C TRP A 80 -2.31 29.83 -17.29
N GLY A 81 -1.29 30.39 -16.63
CA GLY A 81 -1.40 31.56 -15.75
C GLY A 81 -1.84 31.28 -14.31
N THR A 82 -1.75 30.03 -13.84
CA THR A 82 -2.07 29.65 -12.46
C THR A 82 -0.81 29.51 -11.58
N PRO A 83 -0.94 29.60 -10.25
CA PRO A 83 0.19 29.46 -9.33
C PRO A 83 0.95 28.13 -9.50
N ALA A 84 2.28 28.16 -9.61
CA ALA A 84 3.13 26.98 -9.78
C ALA A 84 4.46 27.05 -9.00
N LEU A 85 5.23 25.96 -8.96
CA LEU A 85 6.54 25.90 -8.29
C LEU A 85 7.62 25.25 -9.18
N ASP A 86 8.72 25.95 -9.42
CA ASP A 86 9.93 25.43 -10.06
C ASP A 86 10.91 24.87 -9.01
N LEU A 87 10.60 23.68 -8.48
CA LEU A 87 11.49 23.00 -7.53
C LEU A 87 12.90 22.74 -8.10
N PRO A 88 13.08 22.37 -9.38
CA PRO A 88 14.39 22.29 -10.00
C PRO A 88 15.20 23.58 -9.94
N ALA A 89 14.55 24.74 -10.12
CA ALA A 89 15.20 26.04 -9.96
C ALA A 89 15.60 26.28 -8.50
N GLY A 90 14.75 25.95 -7.52
CA GLY A 90 15.11 26.01 -6.09
C GLY A 90 16.30 25.13 -5.71
N VAL A 91 16.33 23.88 -6.19
CA VAL A 91 17.47 22.97 -5.97
C VAL A 91 18.74 23.48 -6.65
N ARG A 92 18.63 24.05 -7.86
CA ARG A 92 19.76 24.68 -8.55
C ARG A 92 20.30 25.87 -7.76
N ALA A 93 19.42 26.71 -7.20
CA ALA A 93 19.81 27.85 -6.38
C ALA A 93 20.56 27.42 -5.11
N GLN A 94 20.06 26.39 -4.42
CA GLN A 94 20.73 25.82 -3.23
C GLN A 94 22.12 25.28 -3.55
N LEU A 95 22.29 24.59 -4.69
CA LEU A 95 23.59 24.06 -5.11
C LEU A 95 24.55 25.16 -5.57
N GLN A 96 24.04 26.16 -6.29
CA GLN A 96 24.81 27.33 -6.72
C GLN A 96 25.32 28.13 -5.52
N ALA A 97 24.51 28.29 -4.47
CA ALA A 97 24.91 28.94 -3.23
C ALA A 97 26.06 28.22 -2.50
N LEU A 98 26.37 26.97 -2.88
CA LEU A 98 27.45 26.16 -2.33
C LEU A 98 28.62 25.97 -3.30
N ASP A 99 28.66 26.77 -4.38
CA ASP A 99 29.63 26.70 -5.47
C ASP A 99 29.65 25.33 -6.20
N ILE A 100 28.51 24.63 -6.21
CA ILE A 100 28.37 23.34 -6.89
C ILE A 100 27.80 23.55 -8.29
N THR A 101 28.57 23.14 -9.29
CA THR A 101 28.13 23.17 -10.68
C THR A 101 27.16 22.01 -10.95
N VAL A 102 26.00 22.33 -11.52
CA VAL A 102 25.02 21.35 -11.97
C VAL A 102 25.35 20.97 -13.42
N GLU A 103 25.85 19.74 -13.62
CA GLU A 103 26.35 19.25 -14.91
C GLU A 103 25.23 18.74 -15.85
N TYR A 104 24.05 18.41 -15.30
CA TYR A 104 22.90 17.95 -16.09
C TYR A 104 21.58 18.42 -15.50
N SER A 105 20.75 18.98 -16.37
CA SER A 105 19.33 19.26 -16.13
C SER A 105 18.51 18.66 -17.27
N GLY A 106 17.91 17.49 -17.03
CA GLY A 106 17.10 16.79 -18.03
C GLY A 106 15.62 16.72 -17.63
N SER A 107 14.74 17.12 -18.53
CA SER A 107 13.35 16.66 -18.56
C SER A 107 13.29 15.29 -19.26
N ALA A 108 12.37 14.42 -18.84
CA ALA A 108 12.42 12.99 -19.20
C ALA A 108 12.41 12.72 -20.73
N ARG A 109 13.42 11.98 -21.24
CA ARG A 109 13.32 11.00 -22.36
C ARG A 109 14.55 10.03 -22.45
N ALA A 110 14.27 8.72 -22.31
CA ALA A 110 14.95 7.45 -22.70
C ALA A 110 16.47 7.15 -22.49
N ARG A 111 16.78 5.86 -22.20
CA ARG A 111 18.06 5.22 -21.72
C ARG A 111 18.83 4.44 -22.83
N PRO A 112 20.10 3.97 -22.64
CA PRO A 112 20.40 2.52 -22.38
C PRO A 112 21.71 2.26 -21.51
N PRO A 113 22.39 1.08 -21.44
CA PRO A 113 22.25 -0.03 -20.43
C PRO A 113 23.55 -0.66 -19.82
N GLY A 114 23.44 -1.55 -18.81
CA GLY A 114 24.44 -2.60 -18.44
C GLY A 114 24.97 -2.80 -16.97
N SER A 115 24.26 -3.55 -16.11
CA SER A 115 24.73 -4.49 -15.05
C SER A 115 24.70 -4.17 -13.52
N SER A 116 24.51 -5.26 -12.76
CA SER A 116 24.26 -5.47 -11.31
C SER A 116 25.52 -5.42 -10.39
N ARG A 117 25.56 -5.42 -9.04
CA ARG A 117 24.78 -6.04 -7.92
C ARG A 117 25.34 -5.52 -6.55
N THR A 118 24.45 -5.35 -5.55
CA THR A 118 24.53 -5.43 -4.05
C THR A 118 25.72 -4.92 -3.18
N ALA A 119 25.44 -4.01 -2.22
CA ALA A 119 26.07 -3.93 -0.88
C ALA A 119 25.29 -3.00 0.11
N ALA A 120 25.48 -3.22 1.42
CA ALA A 120 24.61 -2.81 2.54
C ALA A 120 24.53 -1.28 2.88
N ILE A 121 23.35 -0.86 3.35
CA ILE A 121 22.99 0.53 3.68
C ILE A 121 22.85 0.68 5.20
N ARG A 122 23.59 1.61 5.83
CA ARG A 122 23.31 2.09 7.20
C ARG A 122 22.43 3.35 7.13
N LYS A 123 21.26 3.30 7.77
CA LYS A 123 20.31 4.41 7.88
C LYS A 123 20.63 5.29 9.09
N GLN A 124 20.75 6.59 8.89
CA GLN A 124 20.40 7.61 9.89
C GLN A 124 19.64 8.75 9.19
N GLY A 125 18.45 9.07 9.69
CA GLY A 125 17.76 10.35 9.44
C GLY A 125 17.30 10.67 8.02
N GLY A 126 16.70 9.72 7.27
CA GLY A 126 16.07 10.01 5.96
C GLY A 126 17.03 10.31 4.80
N LEU A 127 18.32 10.45 5.09
CA LEU A 127 19.41 10.68 4.15
C LEU A 127 20.05 9.34 3.75
N GLN A 128 20.24 9.10 2.44
CA GLN A 128 21.03 7.97 1.95
C GLN A 128 22.31 8.49 1.29
N VAL A 129 23.41 8.45 2.03
CA VAL A 129 24.76 8.69 1.50
C VAL A 129 25.42 7.35 1.24
N TRP A 130 25.86 7.12 0.01
CA TRP A 130 26.55 5.89 -0.40
C TRP A 130 28.04 6.19 -0.62
N CYS A 131 28.91 5.34 -0.09
CA CYS A 131 30.36 5.41 -0.30
C CYS A 131 30.81 4.03 -0.81
N GLY A 132 31.18 3.95 -2.09
CA GLY A 132 31.54 2.70 -2.74
C GLY A 132 32.02 2.89 -4.18
N ARG A 133 32.66 1.85 -4.72
CA ARG A 133 33.29 1.86 -6.05
C ARG A 133 32.23 1.71 -7.15
N MET A 134 32.24 2.60 -8.14
CA MET A 134 31.31 2.55 -9.28
C MET A 134 31.68 1.43 -10.26
N SER A 135 30.68 0.64 -10.66
CA SER A 135 30.62 0.05 -12.00
C SER A 135 29.29 0.44 -12.63
N GLU A 136 29.34 0.73 -13.93
CA GLU A 136 28.40 1.54 -14.70
C GLU A 136 27.04 0.86 -14.90
N ASP A 137 25.99 1.21 -14.12
CA ASP A 137 24.63 1.14 -14.66
C ASP A 137 23.54 1.91 -13.89
N PHE A 138 22.70 2.66 -14.60
CA PHE A 138 21.62 3.49 -14.05
C PHE A 138 20.20 2.90 -14.32
N PRO A 139 19.23 3.03 -13.38
CA PRO A 139 17.86 2.53 -13.59
C PRO A 139 17.06 3.40 -14.59
N THR A 140 16.19 2.78 -15.40
CA THR A 140 15.21 3.47 -16.27
C THR A 140 14.09 4.17 -15.47
N ALA A 141 13.51 5.22 -16.04
CA ALA A 141 12.43 6.04 -15.47
C ALA A 141 11.18 5.27 -15.00
N GLU A 142 10.89 4.11 -15.59
CA GLU A 142 9.76 3.25 -15.21
C GLU A 142 9.99 2.53 -13.85
N SER A 143 11.25 2.27 -13.49
CA SER A 143 11.65 1.74 -12.19
C SER A 143 11.75 2.82 -11.10
N ALA A 144 12.07 4.07 -11.48
CA ALA A 144 12.12 5.22 -10.58
C ALA A 144 10.73 5.70 -10.13
N ALA A 145 9.74 5.65 -11.03
CA ALA A 145 8.33 5.79 -10.64
C ALA A 145 7.92 4.67 -9.67
N GLY A 146 8.51 3.49 -9.85
CA GLY A 146 8.35 2.37 -8.95
C GLY A 146 8.91 2.62 -7.55
N ASP A 147 10.10 3.19 -7.42
CA ASP A 147 10.66 3.49 -6.10
C ASP A 147 9.88 4.61 -5.38
N ARG A 148 9.49 5.68 -6.09
CA ARG A 148 8.65 6.74 -5.48
C ARG A 148 7.30 6.20 -5.00
N ARG A 149 6.61 5.41 -5.83
CA ARG A 149 5.34 4.80 -5.44
C ARG A 149 5.54 3.82 -4.27
N THR A 150 6.63 3.06 -4.27
CA THR A 150 6.96 2.15 -3.16
C THR A 150 7.26 2.93 -1.87
N ALA A 151 7.95 4.07 -1.94
CA ALA A 151 8.22 4.93 -0.80
C ALA A 151 6.93 5.52 -0.21
N GLU A 152 6.02 6.02 -1.06
CA GLU A 152 4.70 6.51 -0.65
C GLU A 152 3.88 5.41 0.03
N LEU A 153 3.84 4.21 -0.56
CA LEU A 153 3.14 3.05 0.01
C LEU A 153 3.77 2.63 1.35
N ARG A 154 5.10 2.65 1.46
CA ARG A 154 5.81 2.34 2.70
C ARG A 154 5.48 3.32 3.82
N GLU A 155 5.48 4.62 3.54
CA GLU A 155 5.14 5.66 4.51
C GLU A 155 3.70 5.49 5.01
N ARG A 156 2.74 5.33 4.08
CA ARG A 156 1.32 5.12 4.42
C ARG A 156 1.12 3.82 5.21
N LEU A 157 1.76 2.73 4.80
CA LEU A 157 1.67 1.45 5.49
C LEU A 157 2.25 1.55 6.90
N SER A 158 3.38 2.25 7.08
CA SER A 158 3.97 2.50 8.41
C SER A 158 3.02 3.28 9.31
N ALA A 159 2.40 4.34 8.79
CA ALA A 159 1.43 5.13 9.56
C ALA A 159 0.21 4.30 9.98
N VAL A 160 -0.31 3.43 9.10
CA VAL A 160 -1.42 2.52 9.44
C VAL A 160 -1.00 1.50 10.50
N ARG A 161 0.17 0.87 10.36
CA ARG A 161 0.69 -0.09 11.35
C ARG A 161 0.87 0.55 12.73
N GLN A 162 1.40 1.77 12.80
CA GLN A 162 1.53 2.51 14.06
C GLN A 162 0.17 2.81 14.70
N ARG A 163 -0.84 3.20 13.91
CA ARG A 163 -2.20 3.42 14.41
C ARG A 163 -2.83 2.14 14.95
N ILE A 164 -2.62 1.01 14.28
CA ILE A 164 -3.09 -0.31 14.74
C ILE A 164 -2.42 -0.67 16.07
N SER A 165 -1.10 -0.52 16.17
CA SER A 165 -0.36 -0.85 17.38
C SER A 165 -0.80 0.02 18.57
N ALA A 166 -0.96 1.34 18.35
CA ALA A 166 -1.46 2.26 19.37
C ALA A 166 -2.88 1.92 19.82
N ALA A 167 -3.79 1.61 18.89
CA ALA A 167 -5.16 1.21 19.21
C ALA A 167 -5.22 -0.13 19.97
N THR A 168 -4.36 -1.08 19.59
CA THR A 168 -4.26 -2.39 20.25
C THR A 168 -3.80 -2.24 21.70
N ALA A 169 -2.77 -1.41 21.93
CA ALA A 169 -2.27 -1.09 23.26
C ALA A 169 -3.33 -0.35 24.11
N ALA A 170 -4.02 0.64 23.54
CA ALA A 170 -5.08 1.37 24.22
C ALA A 170 -6.26 0.47 24.63
N ALA A 171 -6.55 -0.57 23.82
CA ALA A 171 -7.56 -1.58 24.12
C ALA A 171 -7.09 -2.67 25.09
N GLY A 172 -5.84 -2.63 25.57
CA GLY A 172 -5.29 -3.64 26.48
C GLY A 172 -5.14 -5.04 25.85
N ARG A 173 -5.07 -5.12 24.52
CA ARG A 173 -4.96 -6.40 23.79
C ARG A 173 -3.49 -6.78 23.60
N SER A 174 -3.19 -8.08 23.71
CA SER A 174 -1.85 -8.63 23.43
C SER A 174 -1.62 -8.94 21.96
N GLU A 175 -2.69 -9.22 21.20
CA GLU A 175 -2.62 -9.58 19.79
C GLU A 175 -3.12 -8.45 18.90
N GLU A 176 -2.27 -8.03 17.95
CA GLU A 176 -2.64 -7.06 16.93
C GLU A 176 -3.62 -7.66 15.92
N PRO A 177 -4.63 -6.90 15.47
CA PRO A 177 -5.52 -7.35 14.41
C PRO A 177 -4.77 -7.49 13.08
N GLN A 178 -5.18 -8.47 12.27
CA GLN A 178 -4.63 -8.66 10.92
C GLN A 178 -5.02 -7.49 10.00
N LEU A 179 -4.02 -6.86 9.37
CA LEU A 179 -4.25 -5.81 8.37
C LEU A 179 -4.53 -6.42 7.00
N ILE A 180 -5.73 -6.18 6.46
CA ILE A 180 -6.09 -6.47 5.07
C ILE A 180 -6.01 -5.17 4.27
N VAL A 181 -5.13 -5.08 3.27
CA VAL A 181 -5.00 -3.89 2.44
C VAL A 181 -5.98 -3.93 1.27
N VAL A 182 -6.92 -3.00 1.22
CA VAL A 182 -7.91 -2.93 0.14
C VAL A 182 -7.31 -2.28 -1.10
N SER A 183 -7.21 -3.03 -2.21
CA SER A 183 -6.54 -2.58 -3.45
C SER A 183 -7.48 -2.26 -4.62
N LYS A 184 -8.79 -2.14 -4.37
CA LYS A 184 -9.76 -1.74 -5.39
C LYS A 184 -9.32 -0.44 -6.08
N PHE A 185 -9.46 -0.38 -7.40
CA PHE A 185 -9.01 0.75 -8.24
C PHE A 185 -7.49 1.01 -8.27
N HIS A 186 -6.66 0.20 -7.60
CA HIS A 186 -5.20 0.27 -7.69
C HIS A 186 -4.64 -0.83 -8.60
N PRO A 187 -3.56 -0.59 -9.35
CA PRO A 187 -2.96 -1.58 -10.24
C PRO A 187 -2.31 -2.75 -9.48
N ALA A 188 -2.17 -3.91 -10.12
CA ALA A 188 -1.46 -5.07 -9.55
C ALA A 188 -0.03 -4.73 -9.11
N ALA A 189 0.64 -3.82 -9.83
CA ALA A 189 1.96 -3.31 -9.46
C ALA A 189 2.02 -2.70 -8.04
N ASP A 190 0.95 -2.06 -7.56
CA ASP A 190 0.90 -1.54 -6.18
C ASP A 190 0.79 -2.67 -5.17
N VAL A 191 0.03 -3.72 -5.49
CA VAL A 191 -0.08 -4.93 -4.65
C VAL A 191 1.27 -5.64 -4.58
N ALA A 192 1.99 -5.77 -5.68
CA ALA A 192 3.34 -6.34 -5.69
C ALA A 192 4.33 -5.52 -4.82
N ARG A 193 4.23 -4.19 -4.85
CA ARG A 193 5.04 -3.31 -3.98
C ARG A 193 4.70 -3.51 -2.51
N LEU A 194 3.42 -3.58 -2.16
CA LEU A 194 2.96 -3.83 -0.80
C LEU A 194 3.40 -5.21 -0.30
N ALA A 195 3.34 -6.23 -1.17
CA ALA A 195 3.87 -7.56 -0.86
C ALA A 195 5.36 -7.53 -0.50
N ALA A 196 6.17 -6.79 -1.27
CA ALA A 196 7.59 -6.59 -0.97
C ALA A 196 7.84 -5.80 0.34
N LEU A 197 6.83 -5.06 0.84
CA LEU A 197 6.85 -4.35 2.13
C LEU A 197 6.26 -5.21 3.28
N GLY A 198 5.99 -6.48 3.01
CA GLY A 198 5.49 -7.46 3.98
C GLY A 198 3.98 -7.43 4.17
N VAL A 199 3.20 -6.92 3.20
CA VAL A 199 1.74 -7.13 3.19
C VAL A 199 1.45 -8.52 2.62
N THR A 200 0.76 -9.34 3.39
CA THR A 200 0.39 -10.70 3.01
C THR A 200 -1.08 -10.83 2.64
N ASP A 201 -1.91 -9.83 2.96
CA ASP A 201 -3.37 -9.93 2.93
C ASP A 201 -3.98 -8.74 2.20
N VAL A 202 -4.71 -9.02 1.12
CA VAL A 202 -5.22 -8.01 0.19
C VAL A 202 -6.71 -8.21 -0.05
N GLY A 203 -7.47 -7.13 0.05
CA GLY A 203 -8.92 -7.11 -0.12
C GLY A 203 -9.36 -6.54 -1.47
N GLU A 204 -10.29 -7.22 -2.13
CA GLU A 204 -10.91 -6.77 -3.37
C GLU A 204 -12.43 -6.86 -3.35
N ASN A 205 -13.09 -5.92 -4.05
CA ASN A 205 -14.54 -5.82 -4.06
C ASN A 205 -15.18 -6.41 -5.32
N ARG A 206 -14.42 -6.59 -6.40
CA ARG A 206 -14.93 -6.97 -7.72
C ARG A 206 -14.14 -8.13 -8.28
N ASP A 207 -14.85 -9.17 -8.70
CA ASP A 207 -14.25 -10.42 -9.18
C ASP A 207 -13.36 -10.19 -10.41
N GLN A 208 -13.79 -9.35 -11.36
CA GLN A 208 -13.00 -9.07 -12.55
C GLN A 208 -11.62 -8.45 -12.24
N GLU A 209 -11.58 -7.51 -11.29
CA GLU A 209 -10.31 -6.89 -10.86
C GLU A 209 -9.46 -7.88 -10.08
N ALA A 210 -10.06 -8.60 -9.13
CA ALA A 210 -9.38 -9.55 -8.27
C ALA A 210 -8.80 -10.75 -9.03
N ALA A 211 -9.58 -11.34 -9.95
CA ALA A 211 -9.14 -12.46 -10.77
C ALA A 211 -7.98 -12.05 -11.69
N ALA A 212 -8.02 -10.85 -12.27
CA ALA A 212 -6.92 -10.34 -13.09
C ALA A 212 -5.64 -10.12 -12.27
N LYS A 213 -5.73 -9.43 -11.12
CA LYS A 213 -4.56 -9.16 -10.28
C LYS A 213 -3.98 -10.43 -9.65
N SER A 214 -4.83 -11.35 -9.19
CA SER A 214 -4.36 -12.61 -8.62
C SER A 214 -3.65 -13.48 -9.64
N ALA A 215 -4.13 -13.52 -10.89
CA ALA A 215 -3.45 -14.22 -11.98
C ALA A 215 -2.10 -13.56 -12.33
N GLU A 216 -2.05 -12.23 -12.42
CA GLU A 216 -0.81 -11.48 -12.66
C GLU A 216 0.23 -11.71 -11.55
N LEU A 217 -0.23 -11.91 -10.31
CA LEU A 217 0.61 -12.01 -9.12
C LEU A 217 0.69 -13.44 -8.54
N ALA A 218 0.38 -14.48 -9.32
CA ALA A 218 0.27 -15.86 -8.87
C ALA A 218 1.54 -16.45 -8.22
N GLY A 219 2.70 -15.79 -8.37
CA GLY A 219 3.97 -16.17 -7.72
C GLY A 219 4.26 -15.46 -6.40
N LEU A 220 3.42 -14.52 -5.96
CA LEU A 220 3.60 -13.80 -4.70
C LEU A 220 2.83 -14.47 -3.56
N PRO A 221 3.37 -14.49 -2.33
CA PRO A 221 2.71 -15.07 -1.17
C PRO A 221 1.63 -14.13 -0.60
N VAL A 222 0.64 -13.78 -1.43
CA VAL A 222 -0.47 -12.87 -1.08
C VAL A 222 -1.77 -13.67 -0.99
N ARG A 223 -2.46 -13.53 0.13
CA ARG A 223 -3.81 -14.04 0.37
C ARG A 223 -4.83 -13.02 -0.11
N TRP A 224 -5.72 -13.45 -0.99
CA TRP A 224 -6.77 -12.61 -1.56
C TRP A 224 -8.08 -12.78 -0.78
N HIS A 225 -8.60 -11.69 -0.25
CA HIS A 225 -9.88 -11.63 0.45
C HIS A 225 -10.92 -10.95 -0.45
N PHE A 226 -11.98 -11.68 -0.78
CA PHE A 226 -13.13 -11.07 -1.45
C PHE A 226 -14.04 -10.43 -0.41
N ILE A 227 -14.12 -9.09 -0.42
CA ILE A 227 -14.84 -8.29 0.59
C ILE A 227 -16.02 -7.49 0.00
N GLY A 228 -16.24 -7.59 -1.31
CA GLY A 228 -17.39 -6.99 -1.98
C GLY A 228 -18.63 -7.88 -1.94
N GLN A 229 -19.79 -7.35 -2.32
CA GLN A 229 -21.02 -8.14 -2.43
C GLN A 229 -20.89 -9.21 -3.52
N LEU A 230 -20.90 -10.49 -3.14
CA LEU A 230 -20.69 -11.59 -4.07
C LEU A 230 -22.00 -12.06 -4.70
N GLN A 231 -22.02 -12.06 -6.04
CA GLN A 231 -23.08 -12.70 -6.81
C GLN A 231 -22.81 -14.21 -6.93
N SER A 232 -23.83 -15.04 -6.77
CA SER A 232 -23.68 -16.52 -6.76
C SER A 232 -23.09 -17.07 -8.06
N ASN A 233 -23.37 -16.44 -9.21
CA ASN A 233 -22.80 -16.81 -10.51
C ASN A 233 -21.27 -16.56 -10.61
N LYS A 234 -20.70 -15.72 -9.74
CA LYS A 234 -19.27 -15.44 -9.67
C LYS A 234 -18.51 -16.38 -8.72
N ALA A 235 -19.20 -17.20 -7.93
CA ALA A 235 -18.58 -18.15 -7.00
C ALA A 235 -17.50 -18.99 -7.69
N LYS A 236 -17.77 -19.54 -8.88
CA LYS A 236 -16.81 -20.34 -9.66
C LYS A 236 -15.52 -19.62 -10.03
N SER A 237 -15.56 -18.30 -10.19
CA SER A 237 -14.38 -17.49 -10.48
C SER A 237 -13.62 -17.20 -9.19
N VAL A 238 -14.34 -16.71 -8.18
CA VAL A 238 -13.78 -16.30 -6.88
C VAL A 238 -13.02 -17.44 -6.19
N VAL A 239 -13.55 -18.66 -6.22
CA VAL A 239 -12.90 -19.83 -5.59
C VAL A 239 -11.55 -20.22 -6.23
N LYS A 240 -11.17 -19.65 -7.38
CA LYS A 240 -9.87 -19.96 -7.99
C LYS A 240 -8.70 -19.24 -7.33
N TYR A 241 -8.96 -18.09 -6.71
CA TYR A 241 -7.91 -17.25 -6.13
C TYR A 241 -8.18 -16.85 -4.67
N ALA A 242 -9.43 -16.82 -4.23
CA ALA A 242 -9.77 -16.28 -2.93
C ALA A 242 -9.32 -17.22 -1.81
N PHE A 243 -8.54 -16.65 -0.89
CA PHE A 243 -8.25 -17.22 0.41
C PHE A 243 -9.49 -17.16 1.30
N SER A 244 -10.21 -16.03 1.31
CA SER A 244 -11.47 -15.90 2.02
C SER A 244 -12.54 -15.14 1.23
N VAL A 245 -13.80 -15.41 1.53
CA VAL A 245 -14.96 -14.58 1.16
C VAL A 245 -15.58 -14.03 2.43
N GLN A 246 -15.67 -12.70 2.53
CA GLN A 246 -16.12 -12.01 3.75
C GLN A 246 -17.55 -11.47 3.69
N SER A 247 -18.27 -11.77 2.61
CA SER A 247 -19.54 -11.14 2.25
C SER A 247 -20.71 -12.16 2.17
N ILE A 248 -20.68 -13.25 2.92
CA ILE A 248 -21.74 -14.27 2.82
C ILE A 248 -22.96 -13.78 3.59
N ASP A 249 -24.07 -13.58 2.89
CA ASP A 249 -25.29 -12.98 3.45
C ASP A 249 -26.56 -13.82 3.26
N ARG A 250 -26.47 -14.93 2.51
CA ARG A 250 -27.63 -15.78 2.16
C ARG A 250 -27.25 -17.23 1.85
N PRO A 251 -28.14 -18.22 2.11
CA PRO A 251 -27.83 -19.64 1.94
C PRO A 251 -27.44 -20.02 0.51
N GLN A 252 -28.07 -19.39 -0.48
CA GLN A 252 -27.81 -19.68 -1.90
C GLN A 252 -26.38 -19.30 -2.30
N LEU A 253 -25.76 -18.33 -1.62
CA LEU A 253 -24.36 -17.99 -1.85
C LEU A 253 -23.43 -19.03 -1.21
N ALA A 254 -23.71 -19.47 0.01
CA ALA A 254 -22.97 -20.55 0.66
C ALA A 254 -23.01 -21.85 -0.16
N GLU A 255 -24.18 -22.25 -0.66
CA GLU A 255 -24.34 -23.43 -1.51
C GLU A 255 -23.55 -23.29 -2.84
N ALA A 256 -23.59 -22.11 -3.46
CA ALA A 256 -22.85 -21.85 -4.69
C ALA A 256 -21.33 -21.92 -4.47
N LEU A 257 -20.84 -21.40 -3.34
CA LEU A 257 -19.43 -21.49 -2.94
C LEU A 257 -19.03 -22.94 -2.67
N ALA A 258 -19.81 -23.70 -1.89
CA ALA A 258 -19.53 -25.10 -1.59
C ALA A 258 -19.37 -25.95 -2.86
N LYS A 259 -20.32 -25.84 -3.80
CA LYS A 259 -20.25 -26.53 -5.09
C LYS A 259 -19.02 -26.12 -5.90
N ALA A 260 -18.66 -24.84 -5.87
CA ALA A 260 -17.52 -24.32 -6.60
C ALA A 260 -16.18 -24.77 -5.98
N VAL A 261 -16.08 -24.77 -4.65
CA VAL A 261 -14.89 -25.24 -3.93
C VAL A 261 -14.68 -26.73 -4.14
N ALA A 262 -15.71 -27.56 -3.98
CA ALA A 262 -15.61 -29.00 -4.17
C ALA A 262 -15.06 -29.37 -5.57
N ARG A 263 -15.52 -28.64 -6.61
CA ARG A 263 -14.99 -28.80 -7.96
C ARG A 263 -13.54 -28.34 -8.09
N GLN A 264 -13.18 -27.20 -7.51
CA GLN A 264 -11.82 -26.70 -7.58
C GLN A 264 -10.85 -27.58 -6.76
N GLN A 265 -11.32 -28.23 -5.69
CA GLN A 265 -10.58 -29.20 -4.90
C GLN A 265 -10.23 -30.43 -5.71
N SER A 266 -11.18 -31.00 -6.46
CA SER A 266 -10.90 -32.14 -7.34
C SER A 266 -9.98 -31.78 -8.52
N GLU A 267 -10.03 -30.54 -9.02
CA GLU A 267 -9.22 -30.09 -10.16
C GLU A 267 -7.78 -29.64 -9.76
N SER A 268 -7.59 -29.07 -8.56
CA SER A 268 -6.32 -28.42 -8.19
C SER A 268 -5.83 -28.70 -6.77
N GLY A 269 -6.60 -29.41 -5.95
CA GLY A 269 -6.25 -29.66 -4.54
C GLY A 269 -6.31 -28.41 -3.66
N ARG A 270 -7.14 -27.41 -4.01
CA ARG A 270 -7.23 -26.17 -3.21
C ARG A 270 -7.58 -26.45 -1.73
N PRO A 271 -7.09 -25.66 -0.77
CA PRO A 271 -7.54 -25.75 0.61
C PRO A 271 -8.99 -25.26 0.75
N ASP A 272 -9.56 -25.49 1.93
CA ASP A 272 -10.87 -24.97 2.31
C ASP A 272 -10.94 -23.44 2.19
N LEU A 273 -12.13 -22.92 1.90
CA LEU A 273 -12.37 -21.49 1.78
C LEU A 273 -12.76 -20.89 3.13
N ASP A 274 -12.05 -19.86 3.56
CA ASP A 274 -12.46 -19.09 4.73
C ASP A 274 -13.70 -18.25 4.42
N CYS A 275 -14.74 -18.43 5.22
CA CYS A 275 -16.04 -17.85 5.01
C CYS A 275 -16.43 -16.99 6.22
N TYR A 276 -16.72 -15.71 5.97
CA TYR A 276 -17.30 -14.82 6.97
C TYR A 276 -18.73 -14.45 6.59
N ILE A 277 -19.61 -14.48 7.57
CA ILE A 277 -20.99 -14.05 7.43
C ILE A 277 -21.01 -12.53 7.55
N GLN A 278 -21.44 -11.84 6.49
CA GLN A 278 -21.65 -10.39 6.58
C GLN A 278 -23.00 -10.13 7.24
N VAL A 279 -22.98 -9.39 8.34
CA VAL A 279 -24.17 -9.05 9.13
C VAL A 279 -24.58 -7.61 8.85
N SER A 280 -25.88 -7.39 8.64
CA SER A 280 -26.46 -6.05 8.62
C SER A 280 -26.55 -5.52 10.05
N LEU A 281 -25.96 -4.33 10.28
CA LEU A 281 -26.03 -3.65 11.58
C LEU A 281 -27.15 -2.61 11.66
N GLU A 282 -27.81 -2.32 10.54
CA GLU A 282 -28.93 -1.39 10.44
C GLU A 282 -30.23 -2.08 10.88
N ASP A 283 -31.04 -1.42 11.72
CA ASP A 283 -32.25 -2.00 12.33
C ASP A 283 -33.45 -2.05 11.35
N ASP A 284 -33.39 -1.30 10.24
CA ASP A 284 -34.45 -1.20 9.24
C ASP A 284 -34.21 -2.07 7.99
N GLY A 285 -33.19 -2.94 8.01
CA GLY A 285 -32.84 -3.75 6.84
C GLY A 285 -32.41 -2.90 5.64
N GLY A 286 -31.91 -1.68 5.89
CA GLY A 286 -31.45 -0.72 4.90
C GLY A 286 -30.59 -1.37 3.81
N ALA A 287 -31.13 -1.38 2.59
CA ALA A 287 -30.60 -2.07 1.42
C ALA A 287 -29.27 -1.50 0.87
N HIS A 288 -28.55 -0.67 1.63
CA HIS A 288 -27.43 0.12 1.09
C HIS A 288 -26.05 -0.49 1.29
N ARG A 289 -25.88 -1.50 2.16
CA ARG A 289 -24.56 -2.14 2.39
C ARG A 289 -24.53 -3.66 2.32
N GLY A 290 -25.69 -4.30 2.24
CA GLY A 290 -25.84 -5.76 2.20
C GLY A 290 -25.52 -6.43 3.53
N GLY A 291 -25.80 -7.73 3.64
CA GLY A 291 -25.62 -8.51 4.86
C GLY A 291 -26.89 -9.23 5.30
N ALA A 292 -26.71 -10.33 6.03
CA ALA A 292 -27.76 -11.09 6.65
C ALA A 292 -28.36 -10.33 7.84
N ALA A 293 -29.65 -10.53 8.11
CA ALA A 293 -30.21 -10.09 9.38
C ALA A 293 -29.52 -10.83 10.53
N PRO A 294 -29.35 -10.23 11.72
CA PRO A 294 -28.79 -10.92 12.88
C PRO A 294 -29.46 -12.26 13.19
N SER A 295 -30.78 -12.36 12.98
CA SER A 295 -31.56 -13.58 13.16
C SER A 295 -31.23 -14.70 12.17
N ASP A 296 -30.61 -14.40 11.03
CA ASP A 296 -30.26 -15.38 10.00
C ASP A 296 -28.83 -15.93 10.17
N VAL A 297 -28.03 -15.35 11.08
CA VAL A 297 -26.61 -15.68 11.25
C VAL A 297 -26.39 -17.13 11.65
N GLU A 298 -27.15 -17.66 12.62
CA GLU A 298 -27.02 -19.05 13.07
C GLU A 298 -27.29 -20.05 11.94
N ARG A 299 -28.36 -19.81 11.16
CA ARG A 299 -28.71 -20.65 10.02
C ARG A 299 -27.63 -20.63 8.93
N LEU A 300 -27.04 -19.47 8.66
CA LEU A 300 -25.94 -19.35 7.70
C LEU A 300 -24.68 -20.03 8.21
N ALA A 301 -24.41 -19.92 9.51
CA ALA A 301 -23.28 -20.56 10.16
C ALA A 301 -23.36 -22.08 10.04
N GLU A 302 -24.52 -22.67 10.35
CA GLU A 302 -24.76 -24.10 10.16
C GLU A 302 -24.52 -24.50 8.70
N SER A 303 -25.11 -23.77 7.74
CA SER A 303 -24.93 -24.05 6.32
C SER A 303 -23.47 -24.00 5.85
N ILE A 304 -22.64 -23.12 6.41
CA ILE A 304 -21.21 -23.02 6.08
C ILE A 304 -20.44 -24.14 6.78
N ALA A 305 -20.72 -24.39 8.06
CA ALA A 305 -20.00 -25.38 8.87
C ALA A 305 -20.22 -26.82 8.39
N THR A 306 -21.39 -27.14 7.84
CA THR A 306 -21.69 -28.48 7.30
C THR A 306 -21.24 -28.66 5.85
N ALA A 307 -20.83 -27.59 5.16
CA ALA A 307 -20.44 -27.65 3.76
C ALA A 307 -18.96 -28.04 3.61
N ALA A 308 -18.71 -29.22 3.02
CA ALA A 308 -17.36 -29.66 2.70
C ALA A 308 -16.62 -28.61 1.85
N GLY A 309 -15.38 -28.31 2.24
CA GLY A 309 -14.55 -27.31 1.57
C GLY A 309 -14.78 -25.87 2.03
N LEU A 310 -15.78 -25.59 2.88
CA LEU A 310 -15.95 -24.27 3.50
C LEU A 310 -15.55 -24.31 4.97
N ARG A 311 -14.94 -23.22 5.44
CA ARG A 311 -14.58 -23.04 6.84
C ARG A 311 -15.21 -21.76 7.37
N LEU A 312 -16.10 -21.89 8.36
CA LEU A 312 -16.67 -20.73 9.03
C LEU A 312 -15.59 -20.03 9.87
N ALA A 313 -15.14 -18.86 9.41
CA ALA A 313 -14.03 -18.11 9.99
C ALA A 313 -14.49 -16.97 10.91
N GLY A 314 -15.76 -16.55 10.82
CA GLY A 314 -16.35 -15.57 11.73
C GLY A 314 -17.44 -14.73 11.08
N VAL A 315 -17.61 -13.52 11.59
CA VAL A 315 -18.55 -12.52 11.08
C VAL A 315 -17.82 -11.30 10.53
N MET A 316 -18.48 -10.57 9.64
CA MET A 316 -18.03 -9.31 9.04
C MET A 316 -19.19 -8.32 9.10
N ALA A 317 -18.90 -7.03 9.26
CA ALA A 317 -19.91 -6.01 9.02
C ALA A 317 -19.26 -4.71 8.56
N VAL A 318 -20.07 -3.85 7.96
CA VAL A 318 -19.68 -2.49 7.61
C VAL A 318 -20.43 -1.55 8.55
N ALA A 319 -19.70 -0.76 9.33
CA ALA A 319 -20.32 0.21 10.23
C ALA A 319 -21.21 1.20 9.46
N PRO A 320 -22.36 1.62 10.02
CA PRO A 320 -23.25 2.60 9.39
C PRO A 320 -22.56 3.96 9.20
N LEU A 321 -23.04 4.76 8.24
CA LEU A 321 -22.59 6.16 8.11
C LEU A 321 -23.39 7.06 9.03
N GLY A 322 -22.70 7.98 9.72
CA GLY A 322 -23.36 9.03 10.50
C GLY A 322 -23.90 8.58 11.86
N ALA A 323 -23.63 7.34 12.28
CA ALA A 323 -23.89 6.84 13.62
C ALA A 323 -22.56 6.47 14.33
N PRO A 324 -22.53 6.51 15.67
CA PRO A 324 -21.36 6.08 16.45
C PRO A 324 -21.00 4.63 16.11
N PRO A 325 -19.75 4.33 15.72
CA PRO A 325 -19.33 2.97 15.36
C PRO A 325 -19.32 2.02 16.57
N GLU A 326 -19.23 2.54 17.80
CA GLU A 326 -19.09 1.76 19.03
C GLU A 326 -20.26 0.78 19.22
N GLU A 327 -21.51 1.28 19.20
CA GLU A 327 -22.72 0.46 19.37
C GLU A 327 -22.85 -0.61 18.26
N ALA A 328 -22.50 -0.23 17.04
CA ALA A 328 -22.52 -1.13 15.88
C ALA A 328 -21.51 -2.28 16.04
N PHE A 329 -20.29 -1.98 16.51
CA PHE A 329 -19.27 -3.00 16.75
C PHE A 329 -19.52 -3.82 18.02
N GLU A 330 -20.15 -3.26 19.06
CA GLU A 330 -20.62 -4.02 20.22
C GLU A 330 -21.68 -5.04 19.81
N LYS A 331 -22.66 -4.65 18.99
CA LYS A 331 -23.65 -5.56 18.42
C LYS A 331 -23.00 -6.70 17.63
N LEU A 332 -22.02 -6.39 16.77
CA LEU A 332 -21.28 -7.42 16.03
C LEU A 332 -20.46 -8.33 16.95
N ALA A 333 -19.85 -7.79 18.01
CA ALA A 333 -19.07 -8.56 18.97
C ALA A 333 -19.94 -9.58 19.72
N ASN A 334 -21.15 -9.18 20.15
CA ASN A 334 -22.12 -10.08 20.77
C ASN A 334 -22.52 -11.21 19.81
N ILE A 335 -22.88 -10.88 18.57
CA ILE A 335 -23.21 -11.88 17.53
C ILE A 335 -22.02 -12.84 17.30
N SER A 336 -20.79 -12.32 17.28
CA SER A 336 -19.60 -13.17 17.12
C SER A 336 -19.38 -14.09 18.32
N GLN A 337 -19.73 -13.65 19.53
CA GLN A 337 -19.61 -14.46 20.74
C GLN A 337 -20.67 -15.56 20.76
N ASP A 338 -21.92 -15.22 20.50
CA ASP A 338 -23.04 -16.16 20.38
C ASP A 338 -22.72 -17.25 19.33
N LEU A 339 -22.15 -16.84 18.19
CA LEU A 339 -21.72 -17.76 17.15
C LEU A 339 -20.63 -18.74 17.61
N ARG A 340 -19.66 -18.28 18.40
CA ARG A 340 -18.61 -19.17 18.95
C ARG A 340 -19.20 -20.19 19.91
N ASP A 341 -20.16 -19.78 20.73
CA ASP A 341 -20.80 -20.66 21.71
C ASP A 341 -21.74 -21.67 21.03
N PHE A 342 -22.43 -21.25 19.97
CA PHE A 342 -23.22 -22.11 19.09
C PHE A 342 -22.38 -23.22 18.42
N ILE A 343 -21.19 -22.88 17.91
CA ILE A 343 -20.30 -23.85 17.24
C ILE A 343 -19.61 -24.77 18.27
N ARG A 344 -19.28 -24.26 19.46
CA ARG A 344 -18.65 -25.05 20.54
C ARG A 344 -19.61 -26.02 21.21
N THR A 345 -20.92 -25.75 21.14
CA THR A 345 -21.92 -26.69 21.61
C THR A 345 -21.84 -27.93 20.72
N PRO A 346 -21.59 -29.13 21.26
CA PRO A 346 -21.59 -30.34 20.44
C PRO A 346 -23.00 -30.50 19.90
N TRP A 347 -23.17 -30.20 18.61
CA TRP A 347 -24.30 -30.71 17.86
C TRP A 347 -24.28 -32.22 18.05
N GLY A 348 -25.36 -32.78 18.57
CA GLY A 348 -25.48 -34.19 18.93
C GLY A 348 -25.43 -35.14 17.73
N TYR A 349 -24.31 -35.18 17.01
CA TYR A 349 -23.95 -36.19 16.03
C TYR A 349 -22.46 -36.55 16.20
N PRO A 350 -22.13 -37.85 16.30
CA PRO A 350 -20.76 -38.30 16.50
C PRO A 350 -19.90 -38.02 15.26
N PRO A 351 -18.56 -37.92 15.41
CA PRO A 351 -17.65 -37.80 14.27
C PRO A 351 -17.80 -39.04 13.37
N GLY A 352 -18.11 -38.80 12.09
CA GLY A 352 -18.16 -39.80 11.02
C GLY A 352 -16.93 -39.76 10.14
#